data_AF-A0A8D8G431-F1
#
_entry.id   AF-A0A8D8G431-F1
#
_cell.length_a   1.000
_cell.length_b   1.000
_cell.length_c   1.000
_cell.angle_alpha   90.00
_cell.angle_beta   90.00
_cell.angle_gamma   90.00
#
_symmetry.space_group_name_H-M   'P 1'
#
loop_
_entity.id
_entity.type
_entity.pdbx_description
1 polymer ?
#
loop_
_entity_poly.entity_id
_entity_poly.type
_entity_poly.pdbx_seq_one_letter_code
_entity_poly.pdbx_strand_id
1 'polypeptide(L)'
;GGGAFWFGFFERTGMDQLCKYVSIRQPESNRALGLETESEYRQRWISIRVIYFTAFVVYIAFCCVATSLWPYLNTLDPDAPKQFLFYLFAIPSLMQLVLSPLFGYWTNRASSIRLPMMLVIVFLIVGQVLYAVIEEIPNNRKYALLASRALVGASTVACTLYRAYISAATTVAERTKTTSYMALAQTLGLVGGSAVQPTFAGIGEEGFQVLGFRVNMYTSVGWFCAALGVINLVLMLPWFFRDHNIAVKEAMSGNAGLADGKKAWQTMELRYLPIGLMLVAFALLMFAYAALQTLLSPIALDQFNWTNEESLFYLGILMTAGALISCILFLMLDPLCKRFSETNVLVYGAMLALFVSQLVMIPVGSEPITAFLENSGNSTGNGTALGCPPTQEWCS
;
A
#
# COMPACT_ATOMS: atom_id res chain seq x y z
N GLY A 1 17.55 -2.75 -38.29
CA GLY A 1 17.55 -4.22 -38.12
C GLY A 1 18.40 -4.74 -36.97
N GLY A 2 19.54 -4.13 -36.62
CA GLY A 2 20.50 -4.73 -35.67
C GLY A 2 20.26 -4.52 -34.16
N GLY A 3 19.55 -3.46 -33.75
CA GLY A 3 19.36 -3.13 -32.33
C GLY A 3 18.46 -4.11 -31.55
N ALA A 4 17.43 -4.66 -32.19
CA ALA A 4 16.52 -5.62 -31.58
C ALA A 4 17.17 -7.02 -31.37
N PHE A 5 18.15 -7.37 -32.20
CA PHE A 5 18.85 -8.65 -32.11
C PHE A 5 19.88 -8.66 -30.96
N TRP A 6 20.60 -7.54 -30.76
CA TRP A 6 21.52 -7.38 -29.63
C TRP A 6 20.78 -7.25 -28.29
N PHE A 7 19.67 -6.52 -28.26
CA PHE A 7 18.80 -6.48 -27.08
C PHE A 7 18.27 -7.88 -26.74
N GLY A 8 17.70 -8.61 -27.71
CA GLY A 8 17.16 -9.95 -27.48
C GLY A 8 18.20 -11.02 -27.12
N PHE A 9 19.44 -10.91 -27.63
CA PHE A 9 20.53 -11.82 -27.28
C PHE A 9 21.01 -11.58 -25.84
N PHE A 10 21.29 -10.34 -25.45
CA PHE A 10 21.67 -10.00 -24.07
C PHE A 10 20.55 -10.33 -23.06
N GLU A 11 19.29 -10.14 -23.45
CA GLU A 11 18.12 -10.45 -22.63
C GLU A 11 17.95 -11.96 -22.35
N ARG A 12 18.36 -12.84 -23.28
CA ARG A 12 18.42 -14.30 -23.02
C ARG A 12 19.56 -14.67 -22.07
N THR A 13 20.78 -14.21 -22.36
CA THR A 13 21.99 -14.69 -21.65
C THR A 13 22.01 -14.37 -20.16
N GLY A 14 21.58 -13.17 -19.76
CA GLY A 14 21.66 -12.82 -18.34
C GLY A 14 20.54 -13.42 -17.48
N MET A 15 19.40 -13.76 -18.10
CA MET A 15 18.28 -14.40 -17.44
C MET A 15 18.55 -15.89 -17.19
N ASP A 16 19.25 -16.55 -18.12
CA ASP A 16 19.77 -17.91 -17.93
C ASP A 16 20.74 -18.00 -16.75
N GLN A 17 21.54 -16.95 -16.50
CA GLN A 17 22.42 -16.89 -15.33
C GLN A 17 21.64 -16.70 -14.02
N LEU A 18 20.67 -15.80 -13.95
CA LEU A 18 19.82 -15.61 -12.77
C LEU A 18 18.96 -16.84 -12.44
N CYS A 19 18.38 -17.47 -13.46
CA CYS A 19 17.64 -18.72 -13.32
C CYS A 19 18.51 -19.87 -12.81
N LYS A 20 19.84 -19.82 -13.01
CA LYS A 20 20.78 -20.83 -12.50
C LYS A 20 20.98 -20.75 -10.98
N TYR A 21 20.90 -19.55 -10.40
CA TYR A 21 21.09 -19.32 -8.97
C TYR A 21 19.78 -19.40 -8.16
N VAL A 22 18.63 -19.13 -8.79
CA VAL A 22 17.33 -19.18 -8.12
C VAL A 22 16.65 -20.52 -8.40
N SER A 23 16.92 -21.50 -7.52
CA SER A 23 16.32 -22.85 -7.54
C SER A 23 14.83 -22.82 -7.18
N ILE A 24 13.98 -22.29 -8.06
CA ILE A 24 12.53 -22.47 -7.97
C ILE A 24 12.19 -23.71 -8.81
N ARG A 25 11.74 -24.80 -8.16
CA ARG A 25 11.24 -26.01 -8.83
C ARG A 25 9.73 -25.92 -8.98
N GLN A 26 9.23 -26.32 -10.15
CA GLN A 26 7.80 -26.44 -10.40
C GLN A 26 7.23 -27.66 -9.66
N PRO A 27 6.17 -27.50 -8.85
CA PRO A 27 5.47 -28.62 -8.21
C PRO A 27 4.92 -29.60 -9.24
N GLU A 28 4.92 -30.90 -8.92
CA GLU A 28 4.40 -31.94 -9.82
C GLU A 28 2.92 -31.74 -10.18
N SER A 29 2.11 -31.25 -9.24
CA SER A 29 0.71 -30.91 -9.49
C SER A 29 0.52 -29.86 -10.58
N ASN A 30 1.42 -28.87 -10.64
CA ASN A 30 1.39 -27.81 -11.65
C ASN A 30 1.97 -28.28 -12.98
N ARG A 31 2.96 -29.19 -12.93
CA ARG A 31 3.53 -29.83 -14.13
C ARG A 31 2.51 -30.71 -14.82
N ALA A 32 1.67 -31.42 -14.06
CA ALA A 32 0.59 -32.26 -14.57
C ALA A 32 -0.49 -31.49 -15.36
N LEU A 33 -0.68 -30.19 -15.08
CA LEU A 33 -1.62 -29.34 -15.80
C LEU A 33 -1.13 -28.94 -17.21
N GLY A 34 0.16 -29.08 -17.51
CA GLY A 34 0.72 -28.80 -18.85
C GLY A 34 0.62 -27.34 -19.32
N LEU A 35 0.36 -26.38 -18.42
CA LEU A 35 0.09 -24.97 -18.77
C LEU A 35 1.33 -24.16 -19.14
N GLU A 36 2.50 -24.53 -18.61
CA GLU A 36 3.76 -23.82 -18.77
C GLU A 36 4.97 -24.75 -18.66
N THR A 37 6.07 -24.37 -19.32
CA THR A 37 7.38 -25.03 -19.20
C THR A 37 8.06 -24.65 -17.88
N GLU A 38 9.06 -25.43 -17.43
CA GLU A 38 9.79 -25.15 -16.18
C GLU A 38 10.53 -23.80 -16.22
N SER A 39 11.01 -23.37 -17.39
CA SER A 39 11.62 -22.05 -17.59
C SER A 39 10.60 -20.91 -17.48
N GLU A 40 9.41 -21.06 -18.07
CA GLU A 40 8.33 -20.07 -17.96
C GLU A 40 7.82 -19.97 -16.52
N TYR A 41 7.71 -21.10 -15.81
CA TYR A 41 7.36 -21.14 -14.39
C TYR A 41 8.36 -20.32 -13.56
N ARG A 42 9.66 -20.57 -13.72
CA ARG A 42 10.69 -19.79 -13.02
C ARG A 42 10.57 -18.31 -13.29
N GLN A 43 10.42 -17.94 -14.56
CA GLN A 43 10.38 -16.55 -14.98
C GLN A 43 9.15 -15.81 -14.44
N ARG A 44 7.99 -16.48 -14.43
CA ARG A 44 6.76 -15.97 -13.82
C ARG A 44 6.93 -15.69 -12.33
N TRP A 45 7.49 -16.63 -11.58
CA TRP A 45 7.67 -16.47 -10.13
C TRP A 45 8.70 -15.40 -9.76
N ILE A 46 9.72 -15.20 -10.60
CA ILE A 46 10.61 -14.03 -10.48
C ILE A 46 9.80 -12.75 -10.66
N SER A 47 8.97 -12.67 -11.70
CA SER A 47 8.15 -11.49 -12.00
C SER A 47 7.12 -11.20 -10.90
N ILE A 48 6.51 -12.23 -10.30
CA ILE A 48 5.60 -12.10 -9.14
C ILE A 48 6.35 -11.53 -7.92
N ARG A 49 7.59 -11.99 -7.65
CA ARG A 49 8.39 -11.47 -6.54
C ARG A 49 8.82 -10.01 -6.75
N VAL A 50 9.12 -9.62 -7.99
CA VAL A 50 9.37 -8.21 -8.34
C VAL A 50 8.14 -7.37 -8.03
N ILE A 51 6.94 -7.87 -8.32
CA ILE A 51 5.68 -7.18 -7.99
C ILE A 51 5.47 -7.06 -6.47
N TYR A 52 5.79 -8.09 -5.67
CA TYR A 52 5.76 -7.97 -4.21
C TYR A 52 6.72 -6.87 -3.72
N PHE A 53 7.92 -6.80 -4.29
CA PHE A 53 8.87 -5.75 -3.98
C PHE A 53 8.32 -4.37 -4.36
N THR A 54 7.68 -4.22 -5.52
CA THR A 54 7.03 -2.95 -5.88
C THR A 54 5.94 -2.57 -4.87
N ALA A 55 5.10 -3.52 -4.44
CA ALA A 55 4.08 -3.25 -3.44
C ALA A 55 4.70 -2.78 -2.12
N PHE A 56 5.77 -3.42 -1.67
CA PHE A 56 6.54 -2.99 -0.50
C PHE A 56 7.09 -1.56 -0.66
N VAL A 57 7.74 -1.26 -1.80
CA VAL A 57 8.38 0.04 -2.06
C VAL A 57 7.37 1.19 -2.11
N VAL A 58 6.19 0.98 -2.70
CA VAL A 58 5.14 2.02 -2.73
C VAL A 58 4.62 2.33 -1.31
N TYR A 59 4.39 1.30 -0.50
CA TYR A 59 3.84 1.49 0.85
C TYR A 59 4.86 2.03 1.85
N ILE A 60 6.12 1.61 1.79
CA ILE A 60 7.18 2.18 2.64
C ILE A 60 7.39 3.65 2.32
N ALA A 61 7.41 4.01 1.02
CA ALA A 61 7.57 5.39 0.57
C ALA A 61 6.41 6.30 1.00
N PHE A 62 5.18 5.79 0.94
CA PHE A 62 4.01 6.50 1.45
C PHE A 62 4.09 6.71 2.97
N CYS A 63 4.45 5.65 3.72
CA CYS A 63 4.38 5.66 5.17
C CYS A 63 5.49 6.49 5.84
N CYS A 64 6.77 6.34 5.44
CA CYS A 64 7.87 7.11 6.04
C CYS A 64 7.64 8.63 5.99
N VAL A 65 7.00 9.06 4.91
CA VAL A 65 6.75 10.45 4.60
C VAL A 65 5.53 10.98 5.37
N ALA A 66 4.49 10.16 5.53
CA ALA A 66 3.27 10.55 6.24
C ALA A 66 3.55 10.88 7.71
N THR A 67 4.42 10.11 8.35
CA THR A 67 4.79 10.25 9.78
C THR A 67 5.72 11.46 10.05
N SER A 68 6.39 11.99 9.04
CA SER A 68 7.27 13.18 9.13
C SER A 68 6.65 14.45 8.52
N LEU A 69 5.44 14.36 7.98
CA LEU A 69 4.87 15.40 7.12
C LEU A 69 4.60 16.73 7.84
N TRP A 70 4.01 16.66 9.04
CA TRP A 70 3.71 17.83 9.86
C TRP A 70 4.98 18.58 10.30
N PRO A 71 5.95 17.93 10.98
CA PRO A 71 7.15 18.64 11.41
C PRO A 71 7.94 19.19 10.21
N TYR A 72 7.97 18.48 9.07
CA TYR A 72 8.62 18.98 7.86
C TYR A 72 7.91 20.19 7.22
N LEU A 73 6.57 20.24 7.24
CA LEU A 73 5.86 21.44 6.78
C LEU A 73 6.20 22.65 7.67
N ASN A 74 6.28 22.43 8.99
CA ASN A 74 6.57 23.48 9.96
C ASN A 74 7.99 24.04 9.82
N THR A 75 8.97 23.23 9.39
CA THR A 75 10.33 23.74 9.08
C THR A 75 10.40 24.52 7.77
N LEU A 76 9.54 24.19 6.79
CA LEU A 76 9.53 24.85 5.48
C LEU A 76 8.75 26.18 5.45
N ASP A 77 7.62 26.25 6.16
CA ASP A 77 6.73 27.41 6.23
C ASP A 77 6.02 27.44 7.61
N PRO A 78 6.62 28.10 8.63
CA PRO A 78 6.04 28.19 9.98
C PRO A 78 4.68 28.89 10.03
N ASP A 79 4.39 29.74 9.04
CA ASP A 79 3.13 30.49 8.94
C ASP A 79 2.04 29.71 8.19
N ALA A 80 2.33 28.48 7.75
CA ALA A 80 1.36 27.66 7.04
C ALA A 80 0.17 27.32 7.96
N PRO A 81 -1.08 27.57 7.52
CA PRO A 81 -2.24 27.22 8.33
C PRO A 81 -2.29 25.71 8.52
N LYS A 82 -2.67 25.25 9.71
CA LYS A 82 -2.89 23.81 10.00
C LYS A 82 -3.82 23.14 8.98
N GLN A 83 -4.76 23.91 8.42
CA GLN A 83 -5.66 23.46 7.36
C GLN A 83 -4.93 22.97 6.10
N PHE A 84 -3.73 23.48 5.82
CA PHE A 84 -2.93 23.06 4.66
C PHE A 84 -2.47 21.60 4.76
N LEU A 85 -2.32 21.08 5.98
CA LEU A 85 -2.00 19.69 6.23
C LEU A 85 -3.10 18.75 5.70
N PHE A 86 -4.37 19.16 5.77
CA PHE A 86 -5.48 18.39 5.19
C PHE A 86 -5.32 18.22 3.67
N TYR A 87 -4.92 19.28 2.95
CA TYR A 87 -4.64 19.18 1.52
C TYR A 87 -3.48 18.22 1.22
N LEU A 88 -2.42 18.22 2.03
CA LEU A 88 -1.29 17.32 1.86
C LEU A 88 -1.64 15.85 2.07
N PHE A 89 -2.56 15.53 2.98
CA PHE A 89 -3.08 14.17 3.19
C PHE A 89 -4.17 13.77 2.20
N ALA A 90 -4.95 14.73 1.68
CA ALA A 90 -6.02 14.45 0.72
C ALA A 90 -5.52 14.26 -0.72
N ILE A 91 -4.49 15.01 -1.13
CA ILE A 91 -4.01 15.01 -2.52
C ILE A 91 -3.55 13.62 -3.02
N PRO A 92 -2.89 12.75 -2.21
CA PRO A 92 -2.47 11.44 -2.70
C PRO A 92 -3.67 10.55 -3.05
N SER A 93 -4.68 10.54 -2.18
CA SER A 93 -5.94 9.80 -2.37
C SER A 93 -6.72 10.33 -3.58
N LEU A 94 -6.74 11.66 -3.79
CA LEU A 94 -7.38 12.27 -4.96
C LEU A 94 -6.70 11.85 -6.27
N MET A 95 -5.36 11.88 -6.31
CA MET A 95 -4.60 11.44 -7.48
C MET A 95 -4.80 9.96 -7.76
N GLN A 96 -4.82 9.12 -6.73
CA GLN A 96 -5.12 7.69 -6.88
C GLN A 96 -6.53 7.47 -7.44
N LEU A 97 -7.54 8.21 -6.96
CA LEU A 97 -8.92 8.08 -7.41
C LEU A 97 -9.06 8.42 -8.90
N VAL A 98 -8.44 9.52 -9.35
CA VAL A 98 -8.54 9.98 -10.74
C VAL A 98 -7.74 9.09 -11.69
N LEU A 99 -6.53 8.68 -11.31
CA LEU A 99 -5.63 7.94 -12.19
C LEU A 99 -5.91 6.44 -12.22
N SER A 100 -6.52 5.85 -11.18
CA SER A 100 -6.88 4.42 -11.15
C SER A 100 -7.73 3.95 -12.35
N PRO A 101 -8.85 4.61 -12.72
CA PRO A 101 -9.63 4.19 -13.88
C PRO A 101 -8.90 4.41 -15.20
N LEU A 102 -8.09 5.48 -15.31
CA LEU A 102 -7.31 5.78 -16.51
C LEU A 102 -6.26 4.71 -16.79
N PHE A 103 -5.48 4.37 -15.76
CA PHE A 103 -4.47 3.30 -15.86
C PHE A 103 -5.12 1.92 -16.01
N GLY A 104 -6.25 1.67 -15.35
CA GLY A 104 -7.02 0.43 -15.53
C GLY A 104 -7.53 0.26 -16.96
N TYR A 105 -8.06 1.33 -17.57
CA TYR A 105 -8.45 1.32 -18.98
C TYR A 105 -7.23 1.09 -19.89
N TRP A 106 -6.10 1.74 -19.61
CA TRP A 106 -4.88 1.56 -20.38
C TRP A 106 -4.35 0.13 -20.31
N THR A 107 -4.27 -0.49 -19.13
CA THR A 107 -3.81 -1.87 -18.98
C THR A 107 -4.71 -2.87 -19.66
N ASN A 108 -6.02 -2.63 -19.71
CA ASN A 108 -6.94 -3.53 -20.40
C ASN A 108 -6.73 -3.54 -21.91
N ARG A 109 -6.18 -2.45 -22.47
CA ARG A 109 -5.90 -2.33 -23.91
C ARG A 109 -4.45 -2.65 -24.26
N ALA A 110 -3.52 -2.46 -23.32
CA ALA A 110 -2.11 -2.77 -23.51
C ALA A 110 -1.87 -4.28 -23.45
N SER A 111 -0.97 -4.78 -24.30
CA SER A 111 -0.57 -6.19 -24.27
C SER A 111 0.38 -6.54 -23.12
N SER A 112 0.89 -5.52 -22.41
CA SER A 112 1.73 -5.72 -21.24
C SER A 112 1.53 -4.65 -20.17
N ILE A 113 1.56 -5.06 -18.91
CA ILE A 113 1.47 -4.17 -17.74
C ILE A 113 2.77 -3.42 -17.44
N ARG A 114 3.90 -3.85 -18.04
CA ARG A 114 5.24 -3.33 -17.71
C ARG A 114 5.34 -1.81 -17.89
N LEU A 115 4.87 -1.29 -19.03
CA LEU A 115 4.96 0.14 -19.35
C LEU A 115 4.15 1.01 -18.37
N PRO A 116 2.86 0.75 -18.12
CA PRO A 116 2.09 1.42 -17.07
C PRO A 116 2.79 1.38 -15.70
N MET A 117 3.33 0.23 -15.32
CA MET A 117 3.98 0.05 -14.01
C MET A 117 5.28 0.86 -13.89
N MET A 118 6.11 0.89 -14.94
CA MET A 118 7.32 1.72 -14.96
C MET A 118 6.99 3.21 -14.84
N LEU A 119 5.96 3.72 -15.51
CA LEU A 119 5.56 5.12 -15.39
C LEU A 119 5.13 5.50 -13.97
N VAL A 120 4.38 4.61 -13.32
CA VAL A 120 3.95 4.80 -11.92
C VAL A 120 5.15 4.81 -10.96
N ILE A 121 6.16 3.96 -11.20
CA ILE A 121 7.43 4.00 -10.44
C ILE A 121 8.22 5.27 -10.74
N VAL A 122 8.21 5.78 -11.97
CA VAL A 122 8.84 7.06 -12.29
C VAL A 122 8.16 8.21 -11.53
N PHE A 123 6.83 8.23 -11.43
CA PHE A 123 6.12 9.19 -10.59
C PHE A 123 6.54 9.10 -9.12
N LEU A 124 6.75 7.88 -8.61
CA LEU A 124 7.28 7.69 -7.26
C LEU A 124 8.67 8.32 -7.10
N ILE A 125 9.61 8.01 -8.00
CA ILE A 125 10.98 8.51 -7.94
C ILE A 125 10.99 10.05 -8.04
N VAL A 126 10.31 10.61 -9.05
CA VAL A 126 10.27 12.07 -9.24
C VAL A 126 9.59 12.75 -8.06
N GLY A 127 8.51 12.18 -7.51
CA GLY A 127 7.85 12.69 -6.33
C GLY A 127 8.74 12.72 -5.09
N GLN A 128 9.53 11.66 -4.88
CA GLN A 128 10.44 11.55 -3.73
C GLN A 128 11.74 12.36 -3.89
N VAL A 129 12.26 12.48 -5.11
CA VAL A 129 13.36 13.41 -5.40
C VAL A 129 12.90 14.84 -5.20
N LEU A 130 11.71 15.20 -5.71
CA LEU A 130 11.13 16.53 -5.49
C LEU A 130 10.97 16.80 -4.00
N TYR A 131 10.51 15.82 -3.20
CA TYR A 131 10.44 15.92 -1.74
C TYR A 131 11.78 16.22 -1.09
N ALA A 132 12.84 15.53 -1.53
CA ALA A 132 14.16 15.65 -0.93
C ALA A 132 14.85 17.00 -1.24
N VAL A 133 14.47 17.67 -2.34
CA VAL A 133 15.09 18.94 -2.78
C VAL A 133 14.24 20.18 -2.49
N ILE A 134 13.12 20.07 -1.75
CA ILE A 134 12.21 21.20 -1.51
C ILE A 134 12.90 22.37 -0.82
N GLU A 135 13.85 22.09 0.07
CA GLU A 135 14.58 23.14 0.82
C GLU A 135 15.38 24.07 -0.09
N GLU A 136 15.85 23.56 -1.24
CA GLU A 136 16.60 24.34 -2.23
C GLU A 136 15.70 25.23 -3.09
N ILE A 137 14.38 25.03 -3.04
CA ILE A 137 13.42 25.86 -3.79
C ILE A 137 13.25 27.20 -3.04
N PRO A 138 13.52 28.34 -3.70
CA PRO A 138 13.55 29.64 -3.01
C PRO A 138 12.18 30.15 -2.61
N ASN A 139 11.13 29.92 -3.41
CA ASN A 139 9.77 30.42 -3.18
C ASN A 139 8.72 29.30 -3.24
N ASN A 140 7.62 29.45 -2.49
CA ASN A 140 6.43 28.57 -2.56
C ASN A 140 6.65 27.09 -2.19
N ARG A 141 7.53 26.83 -1.20
CA ARG A 141 7.89 25.47 -0.73
C ARG A 141 6.69 24.60 -0.36
N LYS A 142 5.67 25.17 0.27
CA LYS A 142 4.42 24.44 0.61
C LYS A 142 3.69 23.87 -0.61
N TYR A 143 3.70 24.59 -1.74
CA TYR A 143 3.08 24.12 -2.98
C TYR A 143 3.96 23.10 -3.71
N ALA A 144 5.28 23.23 -3.62
CA ALA A 144 6.20 22.19 -4.09
C ALA A 144 6.03 20.88 -3.30
N LEU A 145 5.81 20.97 -1.98
CA LEU A 145 5.47 19.83 -1.14
C LEU A 145 4.14 19.19 -1.56
N LEU A 146 3.12 20.00 -1.83
CA LEU A 146 1.84 19.52 -2.35
C LEU A 146 2.02 18.79 -3.71
N ALA A 147 2.84 19.34 -4.61
CA ALA A 147 3.15 18.71 -5.89
C ALA A 147 3.89 17.38 -5.74
N SER A 148 4.87 17.31 -4.84
CA SER A 148 5.55 16.05 -4.48
C SER A 148 4.56 15.00 -3.98
N ARG A 149 3.66 15.38 -3.06
CA ARG A 149 2.60 14.49 -2.55
C ARG A 149 1.66 14.02 -3.65
N ALA A 150 1.31 14.90 -4.58
CA ALA A 150 0.48 14.54 -5.74
C ALA A 150 1.15 13.48 -6.63
N LEU A 151 2.46 13.63 -6.92
CA LEU A 151 3.22 12.65 -7.70
C LEU A 151 3.34 11.30 -6.99
N VAL A 152 3.59 11.30 -5.69
CA VAL A 152 3.58 10.06 -4.88
C VAL A 152 2.18 9.45 -4.88
N GLY A 153 1.12 10.24 -4.79
CA GLY A 153 -0.27 9.79 -4.98
C GLY A 153 -0.54 9.15 -6.33
N ALA A 154 -0.01 9.73 -7.41
CA ALA A 154 -0.09 9.12 -8.73
C ALA A 154 0.62 7.75 -8.78
N SER A 155 1.68 7.57 -8.00
CA SER A 155 2.38 6.29 -7.89
C SER A 155 1.60 5.19 -7.16
N THR A 156 0.61 5.53 -6.31
CA THR A 156 -0.19 4.51 -5.60
C THR A 156 -1.17 3.78 -6.53
N VAL A 157 -1.35 4.24 -7.76
CA VAL A 157 -2.05 3.51 -8.83
C VAL A 157 -1.40 2.15 -9.13
N ALA A 158 -0.13 1.96 -8.74
CA ALA A 158 0.53 0.66 -8.72
C ALA A 158 -0.36 -0.41 -8.07
N CYS A 159 -1.13 -0.04 -7.03
CA CYS A 159 -2.04 -0.92 -6.32
C CYS A 159 -3.08 -1.60 -7.22
N THR A 160 -3.62 -0.84 -8.16
CA THR A 160 -4.58 -1.35 -9.15
C THR A 160 -3.87 -2.24 -10.15
N LEU A 161 -2.69 -1.83 -10.61
CA LEU A 161 -1.89 -2.53 -11.60
C LEU A 161 -1.43 -3.91 -11.11
N TYR A 162 -0.75 -3.98 -9.97
CA TYR A 162 -0.26 -5.26 -9.49
C TYR A 162 -1.38 -6.22 -9.11
N ARG A 163 -2.54 -5.75 -8.64
CA ARG A 163 -3.69 -6.61 -8.33
C ARG A 163 -4.25 -7.24 -9.60
N ALA A 164 -4.36 -6.45 -10.67
CA ALA A 164 -4.74 -6.95 -11.98
C ALA A 164 -3.72 -7.97 -12.52
N TYR A 165 -2.42 -7.66 -12.41
CA TYR A 165 -1.36 -8.57 -12.85
C TYR A 165 -1.35 -9.89 -12.07
N ILE A 166 -1.43 -9.86 -10.74
CA ILE A 166 -1.45 -11.08 -9.93
C ILE A 166 -2.66 -11.94 -10.29
N SER A 167 -3.83 -11.34 -10.51
CA SER A 167 -5.01 -12.08 -10.98
C SER A 167 -4.78 -12.77 -12.33
N ALA A 168 -4.04 -12.15 -13.24
CA ALA A 168 -3.74 -12.69 -14.57
C ALA A 168 -2.56 -13.70 -14.59
N ALA A 169 -1.57 -13.50 -13.71
CA ALA A 169 -0.33 -14.27 -13.63
C ALA A 169 -0.40 -15.47 -12.67
N THR A 170 -1.54 -15.70 -12.02
CA THR A 170 -1.74 -16.84 -11.10
C THR A 170 -2.89 -17.71 -11.55
N THR A 171 -2.76 -19.00 -11.24
CA THR A 171 -3.87 -19.96 -11.36
C THR A 171 -4.87 -19.77 -10.23
N VAL A 172 -6.07 -20.32 -10.37
CA VAL A 172 -7.10 -20.26 -9.31
C VAL A 172 -6.58 -20.82 -7.98
N ALA A 173 -5.83 -21.93 -8.03
CA ALA A 173 -5.25 -22.56 -6.84
C ALA A 173 -4.11 -21.74 -6.19
N GLU A 174 -3.37 -20.94 -6.96
CA GLU A 174 -2.24 -20.14 -6.47
C GLU A 174 -2.65 -18.72 -6.06
N ARG A 175 -3.79 -18.23 -6.56
CA ARG A 175 -4.21 -16.83 -6.47
C ARG A 175 -4.31 -16.33 -5.03
N THR A 176 -4.94 -17.11 -4.15
CA THR A 176 -5.20 -16.71 -2.76
C THR A 176 -3.91 -16.60 -1.97
N LYS A 177 -3.03 -17.60 -2.09
CA LYS A 177 -1.67 -17.55 -1.54
C LYS A 177 -0.89 -16.34 -2.05
N THR A 178 -0.90 -16.11 -3.36
CA THR A 178 -0.12 -15.03 -3.97
C THR A 178 -0.65 -13.66 -3.54
N THR A 179 -1.97 -13.51 -3.45
CA THR A 179 -2.62 -12.29 -2.97
C THR A 179 -2.30 -12.03 -1.49
N SER A 180 -2.22 -13.08 -0.66
CA SER A 180 -1.85 -12.94 0.75
C SER A 180 -0.41 -12.48 0.94
N TYR A 181 0.54 -13.03 0.19
CA TYR A 181 1.94 -12.54 0.21
C TYR A 181 2.07 -11.11 -0.31
N MET A 182 1.25 -10.72 -1.28
CA MET A 182 1.23 -9.33 -1.74
C MET A 182 0.71 -8.38 -0.66
N ALA A 183 -0.35 -8.76 0.06
CA ALA A 183 -0.85 -8.00 1.19
C ALA A 183 0.20 -7.92 2.32
N LEU A 184 0.88 -9.04 2.60
CA LEU A 184 2.00 -9.07 3.56
C LEU A 184 3.11 -8.07 3.17
N ALA A 185 3.51 -8.02 1.90
CA ALA A 185 4.51 -7.07 1.43
C ALA A 185 4.09 -5.60 1.63
N GLN A 186 2.81 -5.28 1.41
CA GLN A 186 2.26 -3.94 1.67
C GLN A 186 2.31 -3.60 3.17
N THR A 187 1.87 -4.53 4.02
CA THR A 187 1.89 -4.33 5.48
C THR A 187 3.31 -4.19 6.02
N LEU A 188 4.25 -4.99 5.52
CA LEU A 188 5.66 -4.83 5.85
C LEU A 188 6.21 -3.48 5.38
N GLY A 189 5.77 -2.98 4.23
CA GLY A 189 6.11 -1.63 3.78
C GLY A 189 5.60 -0.56 4.73
N LEU A 190 4.34 -0.67 5.16
CA LEU A 190 3.73 0.25 6.12
C LEU A 190 4.45 0.23 7.48
N VAL A 191 4.69 -0.95 8.05
CA VAL A 191 5.41 -1.11 9.33
C VAL A 191 6.85 -0.64 9.21
N GLY A 192 7.52 -1.04 8.13
CA GLY A 192 8.89 -0.63 7.83
C GLY A 192 9.02 0.88 7.70
N GLY A 193 8.01 1.56 7.17
CA GLY A 193 8.05 3.01 6.98
C GLY A 193 8.13 3.77 8.29
N SER A 194 7.28 3.41 9.25
CA SER A 194 7.33 3.98 10.61
C SER A 194 8.61 3.63 11.36
N ALA A 195 9.20 2.46 11.10
CA ALA A 195 10.45 2.04 11.73
C ALA A 195 11.70 2.71 11.15
N VAL A 196 11.65 3.11 9.86
CA VAL A 196 12.79 3.73 9.18
C VAL A 196 12.97 5.18 9.59
N GLN A 197 11.90 5.96 9.78
CA GLN A 197 12.02 7.39 10.12
C GLN A 197 12.87 7.69 11.37
N PRO A 198 12.72 6.99 12.51
CA PRO A 198 13.57 7.21 13.69
C PRO A 198 15.05 6.98 13.45
N THR A 199 15.43 6.11 12.50
CA THR A 199 16.86 5.87 12.20
C THR A 199 17.53 7.09 11.58
N PHE A 200 16.75 7.94 10.89
CA PHE A 200 17.22 9.22 10.34
C PHE A 200 17.18 10.38 11.35
N ALA A 201 16.53 10.21 12.51
CA ALA A 201 16.49 11.25 13.54
C ALA A 201 17.90 11.61 14.06
N GLY A 202 18.84 10.66 14.04
CA GLY A 202 20.24 10.88 14.43
C GLY A 202 21.01 11.87 13.55
N ILE A 203 20.49 12.23 12.37
CA ILE A 203 21.08 13.24 11.48
C ILE A 203 20.78 14.67 11.97
N GLY A 204 19.70 14.85 12.75
CA GLY A 204 19.24 16.15 13.22
C GLY A 204 18.51 16.99 12.15
N GLU A 205 17.91 18.09 12.60
CA GLU A 205 17.15 19.02 11.74
C GLU A 205 18.07 19.92 10.92
N GLU A 206 19.23 20.30 11.46
CA GLU A 206 20.18 21.16 10.74
C GLU A 206 20.88 20.43 9.59
N GLY A 207 21.05 19.11 9.72
CA GLY A 207 21.60 18.23 8.70
C GLY A 207 23.04 18.55 8.30
N PHE A 208 23.44 18.05 7.14
CA PHE A 208 24.72 18.35 6.50
C PHE A 208 24.51 18.62 5.00
N GLN A 209 25.41 19.40 4.39
CA GLN A 209 25.35 19.68 2.96
C GLN A 209 26.21 18.68 2.18
N VAL A 210 25.61 18.00 1.20
CA VAL A 210 26.31 17.11 0.26
C VAL A 210 26.02 17.57 -1.16
N LEU A 211 27.05 17.82 -1.97
CA LEU A 211 26.92 18.18 -3.39
C LEU A 211 25.97 19.37 -3.64
N GLY A 212 25.89 20.32 -2.70
CA GLY A 212 25.01 21.50 -2.80
C GLY A 212 23.56 21.26 -2.40
N PHE A 213 23.21 20.06 -1.90
CA PHE A 213 21.88 19.75 -1.35
C PHE A 213 21.95 19.60 0.16
N ARG A 214 20.99 20.19 0.88
CA ARG A 214 20.86 20.01 2.33
C ARG A 214 20.20 18.66 2.66
N VAL A 215 20.93 17.82 3.37
CA VAL A 215 20.49 16.49 3.82
C VAL A 215 20.22 16.53 5.32
N ASN A 216 18.95 16.60 5.71
CA ASN A 216 18.51 16.55 7.09
C ASN A 216 17.68 15.27 7.36
N MET A 217 17.15 15.11 8.57
CA MET A 217 16.35 13.94 8.93
C MET A 217 15.13 13.72 8.01
N TYR A 218 14.57 14.77 7.42
CA TYR A 218 13.37 14.71 6.58
C TYR A 218 13.71 14.44 5.10
N THR A 219 14.70 15.15 4.55
CA THR A 219 15.12 14.98 3.15
C THR A 219 15.85 13.65 2.93
N SER A 220 16.53 13.11 3.96
CA SER A 220 17.13 11.77 3.94
C SER A 220 16.11 10.67 3.68
N VAL A 221 14.89 10.80 4.23
CA VAL A 221 13.78 9.87 3.97
C VAL A 221 13.38 9.90 2.50
N GLY A 222 13.31 11.09 1.89
CA GLY A 222 13.05 11.26 0.47
C GLY A 222 14.08 10.56 -0.41
N TRP A 223 15.37 10.77 -0.13
CA TRP A 223 16.47 10.12 -0.85
C TRP A 223 16.46 8.59 -0.70
N PHE A 224 16.21 8.08 0.51
CA PHE A 224 16.07 6.65 0.76
C PHE A 224 14.94 6.03 -0.08
N CYS A 225 13.75 6.65 -0.07
CA CYS A 225 12.62 6.16 -0.85
C CYS A 225 12.85 6.29 -2.36
N ALA A 226 13.52 7.35 -2.82
CA ALA A 226 13.91 7.50 -4.21
C ALA A 226 14.89 6.40 -4.65
N ALA A 227 15.88 6.06 -3.81
CA ALA A 227 16.82 4.97 -4.09
C ALA A 227 16.10 3.61 -4.20
N LEU A 228 15.17 3.31 -3.28
CA LEU A 228 14.31 2.12 -3.39
C LEU A 228 13.47 2.13 -4.68
N GLY A 229 12.95 3.29 -5.07
CA GLY A 229 12.24 3.47 -6.33
C GLY A 229 13.11 3.17 -7.55
N VAL A 230 14.37 3.62 -7.56
CA VAL A 230 15.33 3.34 -8.64
C VAL A 230 15.65 1.85 -8.71
N ILE A 231 15.88 1.19 -7.57
CA ILE A 231 16.08 -0.27 -7.52
C ILE A 231 14.85 -0.98 -8.10
N ASN A 232 13.64 -0.56 -7.72
CA ASN A 232 12.40 -1.12 -8.25
C ASN A 232 12.25 -0.90 -9.76
N LEU A 233 12.66 0.26 -10.28
CA LEU A 233 12.68 0.54 -11.72
C LEU A 233 13.65 -0.39 -12.46
N VAL A 234 14.84 -0.64 -11.90
CA VAL A 234 15.82 -1.58 -12.46
C VAL A 234 15.26 -3.01 -12.49
N LEU A 235 14.55 -3.43 -11.44
CA LEU A 235 13.90 -4.74 -11.39
C LEU A 235 12.72 -4.87 -12.37
N MET A 236 12.12 -3.76 -12.81
CA MET A 236 11.07 -3.73 -13.83
C MET A 236 11.59 -3.75 -15.27
N LEU A 237 12.91 -3.64 -15.47
CA LEU A 237 13.52 -3.76 -16.79
C LEU A 237 13.23 -5.13 -17.40
N PRO A 238 13.20 -5.24 -18.75
CA PRO A 238 12.86 -6.47 -19.48
C PRO A 238 13.68 -7.69 -19.08
N TRP A 239 14.86 -7.47 -18.48
CA TRP A 239 15.75 -8.51 -18.03
C TRP A 239 15.23 -9.32 -16.84
N PHE A 240 14.51 -8.68 -15.92
CA PHE A 240 14.00 -9.30 -14.70
C PHE A 240 12.49 -9.55 -14.75
N PHE A 241 11.72 -8.63 -15.36
CA PHE A 241 10.27 -8.71 -15.40
C PHE A 241 9.78 -9.07 -16.79
N ARG A 242 9.07 -10.20 -16.93
CA ARG A 242 8.30 -10.53 -18.14
C ARG A 242 6.86 -10.83 -17.80
N ASP A 243 5.97 -10.36 -18.67
CA ASP A 243 4.54 -10.51 -18.52
C ASP A 243 4.11 -11.94 -18.83
N HIS A 244 3.36 -12.56 -17.92
CA HIS A 244 2.86 -13.93 -18.05
C HIS A 244 1.38 -13.97 -17.70
N ASN A 245 0.52 -14.25 -18.68
CA ASN A 245 -0.93 -14.36 -18.50
C ASN A 245 -1.36 -15.83 -18.45
N ILE A 246 -1.19 -16.47 -17.30
CA ILE A 246 -1.53 -17.89 -17.11
C ILE A 246 -3.03 -18.12 -16.93
N ALA A 247 -3.74 -17.17 -16.30
CA ALA A 247 -5.18 -17.29 -16.10
C ALA A 247 -5.93 -17.50 -17.43
N VAL A 248 -5.44 -16.93 -18.53
CA VAL A 248 -6.00 -17.13 -19.87
C VAL A 248 -5.72 -18.56 -20.37
N LYS A 249 -4.52 -19.10 -20.14
CA LYS A 249 -4.18 -20.48 -20.50
C LYS A 249 -5.01 -21.49 -19.69
N GLU A 250 -5.16 -21.27 -18.39
CA GLU A 250 -5.98 -22.11 -17.50
C GLU A 250 -7.46 -22.09 -17.92
N ALA A 251 -8.02 -20.92 -18.24
CA ALA A 251 -9.39 -20.79 -18.74
C ALA A 251 -9.59 -21.50 -20.09
N MET A 252 -8.58 -21.49 -20.97
CA MET A 252 -8.61 -22.21 -22.24
C MET A 252 -8.52 -23.74 -22.05
N SER A 253 -7.71 -24.22 -21.10
CA SER A 253 -7.60 -25.65 -20.79
C SER A 253 -8.85 -26.22 -20.12
N GLY A 254 -9.55 -25.44 -19.29
CA GLY A 254 -10.81 -25.84 -18.67
C GLY A 254 -12.01 -25.89 -19.63
N ASN A 255 -12.01 -25.03 -20.66
CA ASN A 255 -13.01 -25.02 -21.73
C ASN A 255 -12.42 -25.64 -23.00
N ALA A 256 -12.30 -26.97 -23.02
CA ALA A 256 -11.80 -27.74 -24.16
C ALA A 256 -12.53 -27.37 -25.47
N GLY A 257 -11.94 -26.47 -26.27
CA GLY A 257 -12.48 -26.13 -27.60
C GLY A 257 -12.24 -24.70 -28.13
N LEU A 258 -11.82 -23.72 -27.32
CA LEU A 258 -11.55 -22.36 -27.83
C LEU A 258 -10.05 -22.12 -28.05
N ALA A 259 -9.63 -22.17 -29.32
CA ALA A 259 -8.27 -21.86 -29.77
C ALA A 259 -7.89 -20.36 -29.64
N ASP A 260 -8.81 -19.51 -29.18
CA ASP A 260 -8.65 -18.06 -29.14
C ASP A 260 -9.05 -17.51 -27.76
N GLY A 261 -8.05 -17.16 -26.95
CA GLY A 261 -8.22 -16.71 -25.56
C GLY A 261 -9.11 -15.47 -25.41
N LYS A 262 -9.26 -14.67 -26.46
CA LYS A 262 -10.15 -13.50 -26.47
C LYS A 262 -11.64 -13.89 -26.56
N LYS A 263 -11.95 -14.98 -27.24
CA LYS A 263 -13.32 -15.52 -27.36
C LYS A 263 -13.74 -16.29 -26.09
N ALA A 264 -12.79 -16.97 -25.43
CA ALA A 264 -13.04 -17.66 -24.15
C ALA A 264 -13.50 -16.70 -23.03
N TRP A 265 -12.98 -15.46 -23.02
CA TRP A 265 -13.43 -14.41 -22.12
C TRP A 265 -14.81 -13.84 -22.50
N GLN A 266 -15.11 -13.72 -23.79
CA GLN A 266 -16.43 -13.25 -24.27
C GLN A 266 -17.54 -14.27 -24.00
N THR A 267 -17.21 -15.56 -23.90
CA THR A 267 -18.15 -16.63 -23.54
C THR A 267 -18.42 -16.74 -22.04
N MET A 268 -17.62 -16.08 -21.18
CA MET A 268 -17.94 -15.99 -19.75
C MET A 268 -19.07 -14.97 -19.58
N GLU A 269 -20.29 -15.44 -19.33
CA GLU A 269 -21.40 -14.57 -18.95
C GLU A 269 -21.04 -13.84 -17.65
N LEU A 270 -20.74 -12.54 -17.74
CA LEU A 270 -20.52 -11.71 -16.57
C LEU A 270 -21.83 -11.61 -15.80
N ARG A 271 -21.90 -12.29 -14.66
CA ARG A 271 -23.01 -12.13 -13.72
C ARG A 271 -22.83 -10.83 -12.96
N TYR A 272 -23.44 -9.76 -13.47
CA TYR A 272 -23.30 -8.42 -12.91
C TYR A 272 -23.78 -8.31 -11.45
N LEU A 273 -24.78 -9.08 -11.04
CA LEU A 273 -25.34 -9.03 -9.68
C LEU A 273 -24.32 -9.48 -8.61
N PRO A 274 -23.71 -10.69 -8.68
CA PRO A 274 -22.65 -11.09 -7.74
C PRO A 274 -21.45 -10.14 -7.72
N ILE A 275 -21.02 -9.64 -8.89
CA ILE A 275 -19.90 -8.69 -8.99
C ILE A 275 -20.26 -7.38 -8.28
N GLY A 276 -21.46 -6.85 -8.52
CA GLY A 276 -21.96 -5.64 -7.85
C GLY A 276 -22.06 -5.82 -6.34
N LEU A 277 -22.62 -6.95 -5.88
CA LEU A 277 -22.74 -7.24 -4.45
C LEU A 277 -21.37 -7.34 -3.76
N MET A 278 -20.40 -7.99 -4.40
CA MET A 278 -19.03 -8.08 -3.89
C MET A 278 -18.34 -6.71 -3.83
N LEU A 279 -18.58 -5.87 -4.84
CA LEU A 279 -18.01 -4.52 -4.90
C LEU A 279 -18.60 -3.61 -3.80
N VAL A 280 -19.92 -3.66 -3.58
CA VAL A 280 -20.59 -2.93 -2.50
C VAL A 280 -20.13 -3.45 -1.13
N ALA A 281 -20.04 -4.76 -0.94
CA ALA A 281 -19.56 -5.35 0.31
C ALA A 281 -18.12 -4.91 0.63
N PHE A 282 -17.22 -4.95 -0.36
CA PHE A 282 -15.85 -4.47 -0.20
C PHE A 282 -15.78 -2.96 0.07
N ALA A 283 -16.61 -2.15 -0.59
CA ALA A 283 -16.67 -0.71 -0.34
C ALA A 283 -17.14 -0.39 1.09
N LEU A 284 -18.18 -1.05 1.58
CA LEU A 284 -18.67 -0.90 2.95
C LEU A 284 -17.62 -1.33 3.98
N LEU A 285 -16.94 -2.45 3.72
CA LEU A 285 -15.86 -2.96 4.56
C LEU A 285 -14.72 -1.93 4.70
N MET A 286 -14.26 -1.40 3.56
CA MET A 286 -13.17 -0.41 3.53
C MET A 286 -13.59 0.92 4.14
N PHE A 287 -14.85 1.33 3.96
CA PHE A 287 -15.39 2.53 4.58
C PHE A 287 -15.43 2.42 6.11
N ALA A 288 -15.97 1.31 6.64
CA ALA A 288 -16.01 1.07 8.08
C ALA A 288 -14.59 1.01 8.69
N TYR A 289 -13.66 0.35 8.00
CA TYR A 289 -12.26 0.31 8.40
C TYR A 289 -11.63 1.72 8.44
N ALA A 290 -11.80 2.52 7.38
CA ALA A 290 -11.25 3.87 7.33
C ALA A 290 -11.87 4.79 8.40
N ALA A 291 -13.19 4.69 8.62
CA ALA A 291 -13.88 5.45 9.65
C ALA A 291 -13.34 5.12 11.04
N LEU A 292 -13.19 3.83 11.38
CA LEU A 292 -12.61 3.41 12.66
C LEU A 292 -11.17 3.91 12.83
N GLN A 293 -10.35 3.84 11.79
CA GLN A 293 -8.99 4.35 11.83
C GLN A 293 -8.93 5.85 12.13
N THR A 294 -9.85 6.65 11.57
CA THR A 294 -9.93 8.09 11.84
C THR A 294 -10.50 8.44 13.21
N LEU A 295 -11.39 7.61 13.75
CA LEU A 295 -12.02 7.83 15.06
C LEU A 295 -11.19 7.30 16.23
N LEU A 296 -10.15 6.51 15.96
CA LEU A 296 -9.34 5.89 17.01
C LEU A 296 -8.67 6.92 17.94
N SER A 297 -8.15 8.02 17.37
CA SER A 297 -7.53 9.10 18.15
C SER A 297 -8.50 9.87 19.05
N PRO A 298 -9.65 10.38 18.57
CA PRO A 298 -10.62 11.04 19.44
C PRO A 298 -11.24 10.08 20.46
N ILE A 299 -11.47 8.81 20.11
CA ILE A 299 -11.94 7.79 21.06
C ILE A 299 -10.94 7.63 22.23
N ALA A 300 -9.63 7.59 21.95
CA ALA A 300 -8.61 7.49 22.98
C ALA A 300 -8.63 8.69 23.96
N LEU A 301 -8.81 9.90 23.44
CA LEU A 301 -8.85 11.12 24.24
C LEU A 301 -10.14 11.24 25.06
N ASP A 302 -11.29 10.96 24.44
CA ASP A 302 -12.60 11.24 25.04
C ASP A 302 -13.08 10.10 25.96
N GLN A 303 -12.82 8.83 25.61
CA GLN A 303 -13.29 7.68 26.38
C GLN A 303 -12.30 7.24 27.47
N PHE A 304 -11.00 7.30 27.20
CA PHE A 304 -9.97 6.82 28.13
C PHE A 304 -9.33 7.95 28.95
N ASN A 305 -9.70 9.21 28.69
CA ASN A 305 -9.15 10.40 29.36
C ASN A 305 -7.60 10.43 29.33
N TRP A 306 -7.01 9.88 28.27
CA TRP A 306 -5.57 9.87 28.09
C TRP A 306 -5.10 11.25 27.66
N THR A 307 -3.96 11.69 28.19
CA THR A 307 -3.29 12.90 27.67
C THR A 307 -2.86 12.69 26.21
N ASN A 308 -2.54 13.77 25.48
CA ASN A 308 -2.06 13.66 24.10
C ASN A 308 -0.80 12.78 24.00
N GLU A 309 0.10 12.87 24.98
CA GLU A 309 1.35 12.09 25.01
C GLU A 309 1.07 10.60 25.27
N GLU A 310 0.23 10.29 26.27
CA GLU A 310 -0.18 8.91 26.58
C GLU A 310 -0.95 8.28 25.41
N SER A 311 -1.87 9.03 24.79
CA SER A 311 -2.62 8.58 23.63
C SER A 311 -1.72 8.20 22.47
N LEU A 312 -0.74 9.05 22.15
CA LEU A 312 0.22 8.77 21.08
C LEU A 312 1.06 7.52 21.39
N PHE A 313 1.48 7.33 22.64
CA PHE A 313 2.26 6.18 23.06
C PHE A 313 1.46 4.87 22.99
N TYR A 314 0.27 4.81 23.60
CA TYR A 314 -0.56 3.61 23.61
C TYR A 314 -1.13 3.25 22.24
N LEU A 315 -1.58 4.25 21.47
CA LEU A 315 -2.00 4.02 20.09
C LEU A 315 -0.84 3.53 19.21
N GLY A 316 0.38 4.05 19.43
CA GLY A 316 1.58 3.56 18.76
C GLY A 316 1.86 2.07 19.04
N ILE A 317 1.76 1.64 20.31
CA ILE A 317 1.90 0.23 20.69
C ILE A 317 0.80 -0.62 20.04
N LEU A 318 -0.45 -0.19 20.12
CA LEU A 318 -1.60 -0.92 19.59
C LEU A 318 -1.50 -1.10 18.06
N MET A 319 -1.12 -0.04 17.33
CA MET A 319 -0.89 -0.10 15.88
C MET A 319 0.26 -1.05 15.52
N THR A 320 1.35 -1.03 16.30
CA THR A 320 2.49 -1.92 16.06
C THR A 320 2.12 -3.38 16.31
N ALA A 321 1.45 -3.67 17.43
CA ALA A 321 0.95 -5.00 17.76
C ALA A 321 -0.07 -5.50 16.71
N GLY A 322 -1.01 -4.64 16.31
CA GLY A 322 -2.00 -4.94 15.28
C GLY A 322 -1.37 -5.24 13.92
N ALA A 323 -0.29 -4.53 13.57
CA ALA A 323 0.43 -4.77 12.33
C ALA A 323 1.21 -6.10 12.35
N LEU A 324 1.81 -6.47 13.48
CA LEU A 324 2.44 -7.79 13.65
C LEU A 324 1.41 -8.93 13.55
N ILE A 325 0.24 -8.77 14.20
CA ILE A 325 -0.87 -9.72 14.08
C ILE A 325 -1.32 -9.83 12.61
N SER A 326 -1.45 -8.70 11.91
CA SER A 326 -1.82 -8.68 10.49
C SER A 326 -0.82 -9.44 9.62
N CYS A 327 0.49 -9.28 9.86
CA CYS A 327 1.53 -10.06 9.18
C CYS A 327 1.34 -11.57 9.39
N ILE A 328 1.05 -12.00 10.62
CA ILE A 328 0.78 -13.42 10.93
C ILE A 328 -0.47 -13.90 10.21
N LEU A 329 -1.55 -13.11 10.22
CA LEU A 329 -2.80 -13.46 9.53
C LEU A 329 -2.60 -13.61 8.02
N PHE A 330 -1.82 -12.74 7.37
CA PHE A 330 -1.52 -12.87 5.94
C PHE A 330 -0.68 -14.11 5.60
N LEU A 331 0.21 -14.53 6.50
CA LEU A 331 0.94 -15.80 6.38
C LEU A 331 0.02 -17.02 6.57
N MET A 332 -0.98 -16.90 7.44
CA MET A 332 -1.96 -17.96 7.75
C MET A 332 -3.15 -18.01 6.78
N LEU A 333 -3.29 -17.04 5.87
CA LEU A 333 -4.45 -16.94 4.99
C LEU A 333 -4.58 -18.14 4.03
N ASP A 334 -3.48 -18.57 3.41
CA ASP A 334 -3.46 -19.75 2.53
C ASP A 334 -3.90 -21.05 3.23
N PRO A 335 -3.33 -21.46 4.37
CA PRO A 335 -3.80 -22.66 5.07
C PRO A 335 -5.23 -22.51 5.58
N LEU A 336 -5.67 -21.30 5.93
CA LEU A 336 -7.04 -21.06 6.36
C LEU A 336 -8.04 -21.24 5.22
N CYS A 337 -7.76 -20.69 4.04
CA CYS A 337 -8.59 -20.83 2.83
C CYS A 337 -8.58 -22.25 2.23
N LYS A 338 -7.59 -23.09 2.60
CA LYS A 338 -7.62 -24.53 2.28
C LYS A 338 -8.55 -25.32 3.19
N ARG A 339 -8.78 -24.84 4.41
CA ARG A 339 -9.64 -25.50 5.41
C ARG A 339 -11.07 -24.97 5.39
N PHE A 340 -11.24 -23.68 5.11
CA PHE A 340 -12.52 -22.99 5.05
C PHE A 340 -12.68 -22.34 3.68
N SER A 341 -13.90 -22.29 3.14
CA SER A 341 -14.15 -21.59 1.89
C SER A 341 -13.82 -20.10 2.00
N GLU A 342 -13.34 -19.49 0.91
CA GLU A 342 -12.97 -18.07 0.86
C GLU A 342 -14.12 -17.15 1.29
N THR A 343 -15.35 -17.49 0.91
CA THR A 343 -16.56 -16.77 1.34
C THR A 343 -16.75 -16.80 2.85
N ASN A 344 -16.52 -17.95 3.49
CA ASN A 344 -16.64 -18.07 4.95
C ASN A 344 -15.54 -17.25 5.65
N VAL A 345 -14.32 -17.26 5.12
CA VAL A 345 -13.23 -16.43 5.65
C VAL A 345 -13.55 -14.94 5.53
N LEU A 346 -14.16 -14.50 4.42
CA LEU A 346 -14.61 -13.12 4.26
C LEU A 346 -15.72 -12.74 5.26
N VAL A 347 -16.78 -13.56 5.35
CA VAL A 347 -17.95 -13.26 6.20
C VAL A 347 -17.59 -13.33 7.67
N TYR A 348 -16.99 -14.44 8.12
CA TYR A 348 -16.70 -14.64 9.55
C TYR A 348 -15.38 -13.99 9.97
N GLY A 349 -14.35 -14.07 9.14
CA GLY A 349 -13.02 -13.55 9.47
C GLY A 349 -12.87 -12.04 9.33
N ALA A 350 -13.56 -11.41 8.37
CA ALA A 350 -13.48 -9.97 8.16
C ALA A 350 -14.75 -9.23 8.60
N MET A 351 -15.92 -9.57 8.04
CA MET A 351 -17.15 -8.80 8.29
C MET A 351 -17.66 -8.94 9.73
N LEU A 352 -17.79 -10.17 10.23
CA LEU A 352 -18.22 -10.43 11.61
C LEU A 352 -17.21 -9.89 12.62
N ALA A 353 -15.90 -10.08 12.37
CA ALA A 353 -14.85 -9.57 13.25
C ALA A 353 -14.90 -8.03 13.36
N LEU A 354 -15.10 -7.32 12.24
CA LEU A 354 -15.29 -5.87 12.27
C LEU A 354 -16.57 -5.48 13.02
N PHE A 355 -17.68 -6.18 12.79
CA PHE A 355 -18.91 -5.91 13.52
C PHE A 355 -18.76 -6.11 15.04
N VAL A 356 -18.13 -7.21 15.46
CA VAL A 356 -17.83 -7.47 16.88
C VAL A 356 -16.90 -6.41 17.44
N SER A 357 -15.88 -5.97 16.68
CA SER A 357 -14.97 -4.91 17.13
C SER A 357 -15.71 -3.61 17.42
N GLN A 358 -16.74 -3.27 16.63
CA GLN A 358 -17.57 -2.10 16.86
C GLN A 358 -18.44 -2.23 18.11
N LEU A 359 -19.00 -3.42 18.37
CA LEU A 359 -19.76 -3.66 19.60
C LEU A 359 -18.88 -3.56 20.85
N VAL A 360 -17.64 -4.06 20.78
CA VAL A 360 -16.68 -4.00 21.90
C VAL A 360 -16.19 -2.57 22.17
N MET A 361 -16.11 -1.71 21.15
CA MET A 361 -15.75 -0.29 21.32
C MET A 361 -16.86 0.56 21.93
N ILE A 362 -18.08 0.05 22.06
CA ILE A 362 -19.13 0.75 22.81
C ILE A 362 -18.75 0.65 24.30
N PRO A 363 -18.60 1.77 25.03
CA PRO A 363 -18.26 1.73 26.44
C PRO A 363 -19.45 1.17 27.23
N VAL A 364 -19.41 -0.13 27.54
CA VAL A 364 -20.38 -0.82 28.41
C VAL A 364 -19.80 -0.89 29.82
N GLY A 365 -19.70 0.25 30.48
CA GLY A 365 -19.15 0.39 31.84
C GLY A 365 -20.15 1.06 32.78
N SER A 366 -20.20 0.62 34.04
CA SER A 366 -21.00 1.24 35.10
C SER A 366 -20.29 2.42 35.79
N GLU A 367 -19.03 2.66 35.46
CA GLU A 367 -18.28 3.83 35.91
C GLU A 367 -18.45 4.93 34.86
N PRO A 368 -18.95 6.12 35.24
CA PRO A 368 -19.16 7.21 34.30
C PRO A 368 -17.81 7.61 33.69
N ILE A 369 -17.80 7.78 32.37
CA ILE A 369 -16.66 8.33 31.65
C ILE A 369 -16.37 9.69 32.28
N THR A 370 -15.14 9.94 32.72
CA THR A 370 -14.80 11.17 33.45
C THR A 370 -15.11 12.39 32.58
N ALA A 371 -16.18 13.10 32.93
CA ALA A 371 -16.61 14.30 32.22
C ALA A 371 -15.58 15.42 32.38
N PHE A 372 -15.49 16.26 31.34
CA PHE A 372 -14.70 17.50 31.39
C PHE A 372 -15.13 18.37 32.59
N LEU A 373 -14.23 18.56 33.57
CA LEU A 373 -14.44 19.50 34.67
C LEU A 373 -14.01 20.89 34.23
N GLU A 374 -14.97 21.70 33.79
CA GLU A 374 -14.78 23.12 33.42
C GLU A 374 -14.39 24.03 34.61
N ASN A 375 -14.22 23.46 35.81
CA ASN A 375 -13.90 24.21 37.04
C ASN A 375 -12.43 24.06 37.47
N SER A 376 -11.53 24.72 36.75
CA SER A 376 -10.40 25.38 37.43
C SER A 376 -10.10 26.69 36.70
N GLY A 377 -10.52 27.80 37.30
CA GLY A 377 -10.37 29.16 36.77
C GLY A 377 -8.93 29.67 36.71
N ASN A 378 -7.99 28.87 36.20
CA ASN A 378 -6.59 29.23 36.04
C ASN A 378 -5.91 28.64 34.79
N SER A 379 -6.65 28.12 33.80
CA SER A 379 -6.09 27.69 32.52
C SER A 379 -6.15 28.80 31.46
N THR A 380 -5.40 29.88 31.66
CA THR A 380 -4.90 30.73 30.56
C THR A 380 -3.77 30.02 29.80
N GLY A 381 -4.05 28.83 29.28
CA GLY A 381 -3.08 28.05 28.50
C GLY A 381 -3.79 27.18 27.48
N ASN A 382 -3.23 27.13 26.26
CA ASN A 382 -3.59 26.27 25.13
C ASN A 382 -3.56 24.75 25.46
N GLY A 383 -4.28 24.30 26.47
CA GLY A 383 -4.46 22.89 26.81
C GLY A 383 -5.72 22.36 26.15
N THR A 384 -5.60 21.29 25.36
CA THR A 384 -6.75 20.54 24.83
C THR A 384 -7.59 20.02 26.00
N ALA A 385 -8.90 20.28 25.96
CA ALA A 385 -9.86 19.73 26.91
C ALA A 385 -9.77 18.18 26.91
N LEU A 386 -9.69 17.59 28.11
CA LEU A 386 -9.58 16.14 28.33
C LEU A 386 -10.88 15.60 28.91
N GLY A 387 -11.33 14.45 28.40
CA GLY A 387 -12.60 13.83 28.78
C GLY A 387 -13.80 14.30 27.94
N CYS A 388 -14.91 13.60 28.11
CA CYS A 388 -16.08 13.80 27.28
C CYS A 388 -16.87 15.07 27.71
N PRO A 389 -17.43 15.85 26.76
CA PRO A 389 -18.17 17.06 27.07
C PRO A 389 -19.53 16.74 27.76
N PRO A 390 -19.88 17.45 28.85
CA PRO A 390 -21.09 17.17 29.63
C PRO A 390 -22.41 17.41 28.88
N THR A 391 -22.34 17.96 27.67
CA THR A 391 -23.50 18.14 26.77
C THR A 391 -23.93 16.85 26.05
N GLN A 392 -23.13 15.78 26.13
CA GLN A 392 -23.40 14.53 25.41
C GLN A 392 -24.06 13.49 26.33
N GLU A 393 -25.18 12.89 25.92
CA GLU A 393 -25.94 11.93 26.73
C GLU A 393 -25.19 10.62 27.03
N TRP A 394 -24.17 10.28 26.23
CA TRP A 394 -23.33 9.09 26.46
C TRP A 394 -22.22 9.32 27.50
N CYS A 395 -22.10 10.55 28.01
CA CYS A 395 -21.09 11.00 28.97
C CYS A 395 -21.55 10.90 30.43
N SER A 396 -22.86 10.89 30.65
CA SER A 396 -23.54 11.10 31.93
C SER A 396 -23.98 9.82 32.60
#